data_AF-A0A819FK66-F1
#
_entry.id   AF-A0A819FK66-F1
#
_cell.length_a   1.000
_cell.length_b   1.000
_cell.length_c   1.000
_cell.angle_alpha   90.00
_cell.angle_beta   90.00
_cell.angle_gamma   90.00
#
_symmetry.space_group_name_H-M   'P 1'
#
loop_
_entity.id
_entity.type
_entity.pdbx_description
1 polymer ?
#
loop_
_entity_poly.entity_id
_entity_poly.type
_entity_poly.pdbx_seq_one_letter_code
_entity_poly.pdbx_strand_id
1 'polypeptide(L)'
;MIGTWLQIRINCVECSYKNDKRIWIIKSTLTDDWQAKYDEHFVMTTPKNTLQKWLHRLLLYIYYESLDVIDEVFNELCDLYPTEKWILAVKHVALGDHKKEKEHNWPLALEHYEKALAIWFEHMNDGELNPDYDIVRLYLKIGIGCQDPVIALKNYNLAIAHSQLALEKVNTSYEQYMLQRWVIDGYDMKKAVCTDDNDRKECRLAMIKYKELQIEALTQMQSATTTGNYSNHLRREQVELADLYESVGKYNEATAVYEKALETELKR
;
A
#
# COMPACT_ATOMS: atom_id res chain seq x y z
N MET A 1 24.30 1.34 23.39
CA MET A 1 23.05 1.30 22.62
C MET A 1 21.92 1.45 23.62
N ILE A 2 21.31 2.63 23.68
CA ILE A 2 20.08 2.83 24.46
C ILE A 2 18.97 2.33 23.52
N GLY A 3 18.45 1.13 23.81
CA GLY A 3 17.28 0.62 23.11
C GLY A 3 16.09 1.45 23.57
N THR A 4 15.56 2.28 22.69
CA THR A 4 14.23 2.87 22.84
C THR A 4 13.22 1.73 22.77
N TRP A 5 12.37 1.60 23.79
CA TRP A 5 11.30 0.61 23.81
C TRP A 5 10.01 1.32 23.42
N LEU A 6 9.49 1.04 22.23
CA LEU A 6 8.13 1.45 21.89
C LEU A 6 7.18 0.58 22.69
N GLN A 7 6.57 1.15 23.74
CA GLN A 7 5.52 0.44 24.48
C GLN A 7 4.17 0.79 23.88
N ILE A 8 3.61 -0.15 23.12
CA ILE A 8 2.23 -0.11 22.64
C ILE A 8 1.38 -0.80 23.72
N ARG A 9 0.53 -0.06 24.42
CA ARG A 9 -0.50 -0.68 25.29
C ARG A 9 -1.86 -0.55 24.63
N ILE A 10 -2.46 -1.68 24.24
CA ILE A 10 -3.87 -1.74 23.88
C ILE A 10 -4.66 -1.89 25.17
N ASN A 11 -5.09 -0.77 25.75
CA ASN A 11 -5.70 -0.72 27.08
C ASN A 11 -7.13 -1.24 27.12
N CYS A 12 -7.88 -1.19 26.01
CA CYS A 12 -9.26 -1.63 25.97
C CYS A 12 -9.76 -1.73 24.53
N VAL A 13 -10.46 -2.82 24.21
CA VAL A 13 -11.30 -2.92 23.01
C VAL A 13 -12.71 -3.29 23.43
N GLU A 14 -13.65 -2.35 23.35
CA GLU A 14 -15.08 -2.66 23.56
C GLU A 14 -15.77 -2.87 22.21
N CYS A 15 -16.35 -4.06 22.02
CA CYS A 15 -17.26 -4.33 20.92
C CYS A 15 -18.70 -4.08 21.38
N SER A 16 -19.42 -3.16 20.73
CA SER A 16 -20.84 -2.92 20.99
C SER A 16 -21.63 -2.90 19.70
N TYR A 17 -22.94 -3.13 19.82
CA TYR A 17 -23.87 -3.01 18.70
C TYR A 17 -24.73 -1.75 18.90
N LYS A 18 -24.79 -0.89 17.88
CA LYS A 18 -25.70 0.27 17.84
C LYS A 18 -26.37 0.32 16.48
N ASN A 19 -27.70 0.20 16.46
CA ASN A 19 -28.51 0.20 15.23
C ASN A 19 -27.99 -0.82 14.19
N ASP A 20 -27.76 -2.07 14.61
CA ASP A 20 -27.21 -3.17 13.79
C ASP A 20 -25.82 -2.94 13.20
N LYS A 21 -25.12 -1.88 13.63
CA LYS A 21 -23.72 -1.64 13.27
C LYS A 21 -22.81 -2.05 14.43
N ARG A 22 -21.76 -2.81 14.08
CA ARG A 22 -20.69 -3.21 15.00
C ARG A 22 -19.80 -2.01 15.27
N ILE A 23 -19.52 -1.73 16.54
CA ILE A 23 -18.70 -0.62 17.03
C ILE A 23 -17.50 -1.20 17.79
N TRP A 24 -16.31 -0.65 17.57
CA TRP A 24 -15.06 -1.14 18.13
C TRP A 24 -14.27 -0.01 18.80
N ILE A 25 -14.37 0.12 20.11
CA ILE A 25 -13.68 1.18 20.85
C ILE A 25 -12.26 0.72 21.18
N ILE A 26 -11.26 1.11 20.39
CA ILE A 26 -9.85 0.74 20.63
C ILE A 26 -9.14 1.88 21.37
N LYS A 27 -8.84 1.67 22.65
CA LYS A 27 -7.94 2.53 23.41
C LYS A 27 -6.54 1.98 23.29
N SER A 28 -5.69 2.65 22.52
CA SER A 28 -4.25 2.36 22.51
C SER A 28 -3.49 3.56 23.06
N THR A 29 -2.43 3.29 23.80
CA THR A 29 -1.44 4.30 24.19
C THR A 29 -0.13 3.92 23.54
N LEU A 30 0.38 4.81 22.67
CA LEU A 30 1.72 4.71 22.12
C LEU A 30 2.63 5.56 23.01
N THR A 31 3.53 4.94 23.75
CA THR A 31 4.58 5.67 24.48
C THR A 31 5.93 5.39 23.83
N ASP A 32 6.54 6.45 23.28
CA ASP A 32 7.95 6.49 22.89
C ASP A 32 8.72 7.35 23.92
N ASP A 33 9.96 6.97 24.21
CA ASP A 33 10.83 7.62 25.21
C ASP A 33 11.22 9.06 24.80
N TRP A 34 11.00 9.44 23.53
CA TRP A 34 11.09 10.82 23.05
C TRP A 34 9.72 11.53 23.16
N GLN A 35 9.44 12.07 24.33
CA GLN A 35 8.46 13.15 24.62
C GLN A 35 7.39 13.43 23.54
N ALA A 36 6.47 12.50 23.35
CA ALA A 36 5.09 12.78 22.99
C ALA A 36 4.23 11.59 23.41
N LYS A 37 3.57 11.70 24.58
CA LYS A 37 2.40 10.87 24.84
C LYS A 37 1.34 11.26 23.82
N TYR A 38 1.21 10.49 22.75
CA TYR A 38 0.02 10.52 21.93
C TYR A 38 -1.07 9.76 22.71
N ASP A 39 -1.70 10.45 23.68
CA ASP A 39 -2.97 10.00 24.26
C ASP A 39 -4.09 10.26 23.24
N GLU A 40 -4.04 9.57 22.11
CA GLU A 40 -5.13 9.59 21.15
C GLU A 40 -6.21 8.60 21.61
N HIS A 41 -7.24 9.12 22.26
CA HIS A 41 -8.45 8.35 22.58
C HIS A 41 -9.26 8.13 21.30
N PHE A 42 -8.98 7.02 20.62
CA PHE A 42 -9.74 6.59 19.46
C PHE A 42 -11.03 5.89 19.91
N VAL A 43 -12.10 6.65 20.14
CA VAL A 43 -13.45 6.09 20.16
C VAL A 43 -13.86 5.82 18.70
N MET A 44 -13.48 4.66 18.18
CA MET A 44 -13.80 4.28 16.80
C MET A 44 -15.14 3.56 16.72
N THR A 45 -16.15 4.23 16.19
CA THR A 45 -17.36 3.55 15.68
C THR A 45 -17.11 3.12 14.24
N THR A 46 -16.28 2.10 13.99
CA THR A 46 -15.74 1.95 12.62
C THR A 46 -15.92 0.55 11.98
N PRO A 47 -16.27 0.48 10.69
CA PRO A 47 -16.31 -0.76 9.89
C PRO A 47 -14.93 -1.44 9.80
N LYS A 48 -14.89 -2.72 9.38
CA LYS A 48 -13.64 -3.51 9.29
C LYS A 48 -12.53 -2.81 8.49
N ASN A 49 -12.86 -2.11 7.40
CA ASN A 49 -11.90 -1.31 6.61
C ASN A 49 -11.06 -0.33 7.44
N THR A 50 -11.63 0.24 8.51
CA THR A 50 -10.98 1.28 9.26
C THR A 50 -10.01 0.67 10.26
N LEU A 51 -10.39 -0.46 10.86
CA LEU A 51 -9.48 -1.26 11.68
C LEU A 51 -8.29 -1.75 10.84
N GLN A 52 -8.55 -2.24 9.62
CA GLN A 52 -7.48 -2.64 8.69
C GLN A 52 -6.55 -1.47 8.34
N LYS A 53 -7.09 -0.30 7.99
CA LYS A 53 -6.29 0.92 7.75
C LYS A 53 -5.46 1.32 8.96
N TRP A 54 -6.03 1.21 10.17
CA TRP A 54 -5.30 1.47 11.41
C TRP A 54 -4.17 0.46 11.62
N LEU A 55 -4.44 -0.83 11.44
CA LEU A 55 -3.41 -1.87 11.53
C LEU A 55 -2.30 -1.65 10.51
N HIS A 56 -2.59 -1.23 9.28
CA HIS A 56 -1.54 -0.88 8.31
C HIS A 56 -0.69 0.33 8.73
N ARG A 57 -1.27 1.30 9.44
CA ARG A 57 -0.48 2.38 10.03
C ARG A 57 0.37 1.87 11.19
N LEU A 58 -0.20 1.01 12.03
CA LEU A 58 0.52 0.36 13.11
C LEU A 58 1.71 -0.45 12.58
N LEU A 59 1.55 -1.15 11.45
CA LEU A 59 2.64 -1.86 10.78
C LEU A 59 3.82 -0.95 10.43
N LEU A 60 3.59 0.32 10.08
CA LEU A 60 4.69 1.25 9.78
C LEU A 60 5.54 1.56 11.02
N TYR A 61 4.93 1.52 12.21
CA TYR A 61 5.63 1.70 13.48
C TYR A 61 6.31 0.40 13.91
N ILE A 62 5.55 -0.70 13.90
CA ILE A 62 6.04 -2.03 14.30
C ILE A 62 7.16 -2.55 13.37
N TYR A 63 7.22 -2.07 12.14
CA TYR A 63 8.30 -2.36 11.18
C TYR A 63 9.71 -2.14 11.76
N TYR A 64 9.87 -1.22 12.71
CA TYR A 64 11.15 -0.92 13.34
C TYR A 64 11.41 -1.71 14.62
N GLU A 65 10.43 -2.46 15.11
CA GLU A 65 10.45 -3.16 16.40
C GLU A 65 10.94 -4.61 16.28
N SER A 66 11.12 -5.27 17.43
CA SER A 66 11.48 -6.69 17.52
C SER A 66 10.31 -7.61 17.15
N LEU A 67 10.63 -8.86 16.80
CA LEU A 67 9.63 -9.92 16.56
C LEU A 67 8.72 -10.15 17.77
N ASP A 68 9.27 -10.06 18.98
CA ASP A 68 8.50 -10.27 20.21
C ASP A 68 7.37 -9.25 20.33
N VAL A 69 7.62 -7.99 19.98
CA VAL A 69 6.59 -6.93 19.98
C VAL A 69 5.54 -7.17 18.91
N ILE A 70 5.94 -7.62 17.71
CA ILE A 70 4.99 -8.03 16.65
C ILE A 70 4.08 -9.13 17.18
N ASP A 71 4.65 -10.19 17.77
CA ASP A 71 3.90 -11.33 18.24
C ASP A 71 2.95 -10.97 19.39
N GLU A 72 3.42 -10.20 20.38
CA GLU A 72 2.60 -9.73 21.51
C GLU A 72 1.37 -8.96 21.02
N VAL A 73 1.58 -7.92 20.20
CA VAL A 73 0.50 -7.06 19.71
C VAL A 73 -0.52 -7.85 18.89
N PHE A 74 -0.06 -8.71 17.97
CA PHE A 74 -0.99 -9.47 17.15
C PHE A 74 -1.67 -10.62 17.89
N ASN A 75 -1.05 -11.18 18.94
CA ASN A 75 -1.72 -12.16 19.78
C ASN A 75 -2.86 -11.50 20.57
N GLU A 76 -2.61 -10.33 21.18
CA GLU A 76 -3.68 -9.55 21.84
C GLU A 76 -4.82 -9.23 20.86
N LEU A 77 -4.50 -8.79 19.64
CA LEU A 77 -5.52 -8.52 18.62
C LEU A 77 -6.28 -9.79 18.23
N CYS A 78 -5.63 -10.93 18.05
CA CYS A 78 -6.31 -12.18 17.76
C CYS A 78 -7.24 -12.62 18.91
N ASP A 79 -6.84 -12.42 20.16
CA ASP A 79 -7.65 -12.74 21.34
C ASP A 79 -8.87 -11.82 21.46
N LEU A 80 -8.70 -10.53 21.12
CA LEU A 80 -9.78 -9.54 21.10
C LEU A 80 -10.74 -9.75 19.93
N TYR A 81 -10.25 -10.32 18.82
CA TYR A 81 -10.98 -10.48 17.57
C TYR A 81 -10.88 -11.92 17.00
N PRO A 82 -11.32 -12.95 17.76
CA PRO A 82 -11.05 -14.34 17.42
C PRO A 82 -11.72 -14.83 16.13
N THR A 83 -12.73 -14.10 15.63
CA THR A 83 -13.42 -14.40 14.37
C THR A 83 -12.81 -13.69 13.16
N GLU A 84 -11.93 -12.71 13.36
CA GLU A 84 -11.40 -11.85 12.31
C GLU A 84 -10.05 -12.37 11.80
N LYS A 85 -10.09 -13.50 11.07
CA LYS A 85 -8.89 -14.18 10.56
C LYS A 85 -7.98 -13.30 9.70
N TRP A 86 -8.51 -12.28 9.04
CA TRP A 86 -7.71 -11.34 8.25
C TRP A 86 -6.66 -10.59 9.09
N ILE A 87 -6.83 -10.45 10.41
CA ILE A 87 -5.81 -9.90 11.32
C ILE A 87 -4.54 -10.77 11.27
N LEU A 88 -4.69 -12.09 11.16
CA LEU A 88 -3.56 -13.01 10.99
C LEU A 88 -2.85 -12.80 9.64
N ALA A 89 -3.58 -12.41 8.58
CA ALA A 89 -2.95 -12.02 7.32
C ALA A 89 -2.04 -10.80 7.51
N VAL A 90 -2.52 -9.78 8.21
CA VAL A 90 -1.75 -8.57 8.53
C VAL A 90 -0.54 -8.91 9.42
N LYS A 91 -0.69 -9.81 10.40
CA LYS A 91 0.42 -10.35 11.19
C LYS A 91 1.50 -10.97 10.29
N HIS A 92 1.09 -11.82 9.36
CA HIS A 92 2.02 -12.45 8.43
C HIS A 92 2.70 -11.43 7.50
N VAL A 93 2.02 -10.37 7.06
CA VAL A 93 2.68 -9.26 6.33
C VAL A 93 3.77 -8.63 7.20
N ALA A 94 3.48 -8.34 8.47
CA ALA A 94 4.43 -7.76 9.43
C ALA A 94 5.68 -8.63 9.59
N LEU A 95 5.48 -9.92 9.85
CA LEU A 95 6.55 -10.89 10.02
C LEU A 95 7.37 -11.01 8.73
N GLY A 96 6.73 -11.07 7.56
CA GLY A 96 7.42 -11.12 6.28
C GLY A 96 8.29 -9.89 6.03
N ASP A 97 7.78 -8.68 6.35
CA ASP A 97 8.55 -7.44 6.24
C ASP A 97 9.75 -7.42 7.21
N HIS A 98 9.55 -7.87 8.45
CA HIS A 98 10.64 -8.00 9.42
C HIS A 98 11.74 -8.96 8.93
N LYS A 99 11.35 -10.17 8.48
CA LYS A 99 12.30 -11.18 7.95
C LYS A 99 13.08 -10.64 6.76
N LYS A 100 12.44 -9.91 5.85
CA LYS A 100 13.08 -9.29 4.70
C LYS A 100 14.08 -8.19 5.09
N GLU A 101 13.68 -7.28 5.97
CA GLU A 101 14.37 -5.99 6.14
C GLU A 101 15.37 -6.00 7.30
N LYS A 102 15.10 -6.78 8.36
CA LYS A 102 15.97 -6.88 9.54
C LYS A 102 16.89 -8.09 9.48
N GLU A 103 16.38 -9.21 8.97
CA GLU A 103 17.13 -10.47 8.92
C GLU A 103 17.69 -10.78 7.53
N HIS A 104 17.30 -10.02 6.50
CA HIS A 104 17.64 -10.29 5.09
C HIS A 104 17.30 -11.72 4.65
N ASN A 105 16.27 -12.31 5.26
CA ASN A 105 15.85 -13.68 5.05
C ASN A 105 14.62 -13.72 4.13
N TRP A 106 14.89 -13.64 2.83
CA TRP A 106 13.87 -13.71 1.79
C TRP A 106 13.05 -15.01 1.79
N PRO A 107 13.63 -16.21 1.94
CA PRO A 107 12.84 -17.44 1.98
C PRO A 107 11.75 -17.43 3.05
N LEU A 108 12.07 -17.03 4.29
CA LEU A 108 11.06 -16.92 5.35
C LEU A 108 10.10 -15.75 5.13
N ALA A 109 10.56 -14.65 4.53
CA ALA A 109 9.68 -13.55 4.17
C ALA A 109 8.61 -13.99 3.16
N LEU A 110 9.01 -14.75 2.13
CA LEU A 110 8.11 -15.30 1.12
C LEU A 110 7.09 -16.26 1.73
N GLU A 111 7.50 -17.15 2.63
CA GLU A 111 6.58 -18.05 3.34
C GLU A 111 5.49 -17.27 4.08
N HIS A 112 5.86 -16.17 4.74
CA HIS A 112 4.91 -15.30 5.41
C HIS A 112 3.99 -14.57 4.43
N TYR A 113 4.52 -14.03 3.33
CA TYR A 113 3.70 -13.37 2.32
C TYR A 113 2.70 -14.33 1.66
N GLU A 114 3.08 -15.57 1.39
CA GLU A 114 2.20 -16.61 0.84
C GLU A 114 1.09 -16.99 1.83
N LYS A 115 1.42 -17.12 3.13
CA LYS A 115 0.40 -17.34 4.17
C LYS A 115 -0.58 -16.17 4.27
N ALA A 116 -0.10 -14.93 4.24
CA ALA A 116 -0.95 -13.75 4.24
C ALA A 116 -1.88 -13.74 3.00
N LEU A 117 -1.31 -14.05 1.83
CA LEU A 117 -2.04 -14.07 0.56
C LEU A 117 -3.17 -15.12 0.59
N ALA A 118 -2.88 -16.33 1.10
CA ALA A 118 -3.87 -17.39 1.25
C ALA A 118 -5.06 -16.94 2.12
N ILE A 119 -4.80 -16.26 3.25
CA ILE A 119 -5.85 -15.73 4.11
C ILE A 119 -6.64 -14.63 3.41
N TRP A 120 -5.98 -13.69 2.74
CA TRP A 120 -6.69 -12.61 2.02
C TRP A 120 -7.60 -13.13 0.91
N PHE A 121 -7.24 -14.24 0.27
CA PHE A 121 -8.12 -14.89 -0.71
C PHE A 121 -9.41 -15.43 -0.10
N GLU A 122 -9.41 -15.87 1.16
CA GLU A 122 -10.64 -16.25 1.88
C GLU A 122 -11.58 -15.05 2.09
N HIS A 123 -11.04 -13.83 2.04
CA HIS A 123 -11.76 -12.57 2.27
C HIS A 123 -12.01 -11.75 1.00
N MET A 124 -11.74 -12.29 -0.21
CA MET A 124 -11.84 -11.54 -1.47
C MET A 124 -13.22 -10.89 -1.70
N ASN A 125 -14.28 -11.54 -1.21
CA ASN A 125 -15.67 -11.07 -1.35
C ASN A 125 -16.19 -10.34 -0.08
N ASP A 126 -15.33 -10.05 0.89
CA ASP A 126 -15.70 -9.25 2.06
C ASP A 126 -15.82 -7.78 1.64
N GLY A 127 -17.06 -7.33 1.45
CA GLY A 127 -17.39 -5.98 1.01
C GLY A 127 -16.96 -4.87 1.96
N GLU A 128 -16.60 -5.20 3.21
CA GLU A 128 -16.03 -4.23 4.15
C GLU A 128 -14.51 -4.15 4.08
N LEU A 129 -13.78 -5.24 3.82
CA LEU A 129 -12.31 -5.25 3.85
C LEU A 129 -11.68 -4.78 2.55
N ASN A 130 -12.27 -5.09 1.40
CA ASN A 130 -11.69 -4.80 0.08
C ASN A 130 -10.19 -5.17 0.00
N PRO A 131 -9.85 -6.47 0.06
CA PRO A 131 -8.46 -6.93 0.20
C PRO A 131 -7.64 -6.80 -1.08
N ASP A 132 -8.23 -6.29 -2.17
CA ASP A 132 -7.54 -6.09 -3.45
C ASP A 132 -6.22 -5.35 -3.26
N TYR A 133 -6.21 -4.36 -2.36
CA TYR A 133 -5.03 -3.57 -2.04
C TYR A 133 -3.88 -4.39 -1.44
N ASP A 134 -4.21 -5.27 -0.50
CA ASP A 134 -3.23 -6.13 0.16
C ASP A 134 -2.72 -7.24 -0.74
N ILE A 135 -3.62 -7.81 -1.56
CA ILE A 135 -3.29 -8.85 -2.54
C ILE A 135 -2.29 -8.31 -3.57
N VAL A 136 -2.53 -7.13 -4.13
CA VAL A 136 -1.59 -6.48 -5.07
C VAL A 136 -0.22 -6.29 -4.43
N ARG A 137 -0.18 -5.72 -3.22
CA ARG A 137 1.08 -5.45 -2.51
C ARG A 137 1.84 -6.74 -2.20
N LEU A 138 1.14 -7.81 -1.83
CA LEU A 138 1.74 -9.12 -1.59
C LEU A 138 2.34 -9.73 -2.85
N TYR A 139 1.63 -9.68 -3.98
CA TYR A 139 2.19 -10.15 -5.25
C TYR A 139 3.44 -9.39 -5.67
N LEU A 140 3.48 -8.06 -5.49
CA LEU A 140 4.69 -7.28 -5.74
C LEU A 140 5.85 -7.71 -4.82
N LYS A 141 5.58 -7.87 -3.51
CA LYS A 141 6.60 -8.32 -2.54
C LYS A 141 7.14 -9.71 -2.85
N ILE A 142 6.27 -10.64 -3.22
CA ILE A 142 6.65 -12.00 -3.62
C ILE A 142 7.52 -11.94 -4.87
N GLY A 143 7.07 -11.20 -5.91
CA GLY A 143 7.84 -11.03 -7.14
C GLY A 143 9.25 -10.49 -6.91
N ILE A 144 9.41 -9.49 -6.03
CA ILE A 144 10.71 -8.91 -5.67
C ILE A 144 11.61 -9.94 -4.96
N GLY A 145 11.04 -10.77 -4.09
CA GLY A 145 11.80 -11.77 -3.34
C GLY A 145 12.18 -13.03 -4.12
N CYS A 146 11.56 -13.26 -5.27
CA CYS A 146 11.82 -14.44 -6.10
C CYS A 146 13.13 -14.30 -6.89
N GLN A 147 13.99 -15.32 -6.79
CA GLN A 147 15.20 -15.41 -7.61
C GLN A 147 14.92 -15.87 -9.05
N ASP A 148 13.86 -16.65 -9.25
CA ASP A 148 13.45 -17.11 -10.57
C ASP A 148 12.66 -16.01 -11.31
N PRO A 149 13.18 -15.49 -12.44
CA PRO A 149 12.53 -14.41 -13.19
C PRO A 149 11.17 -14.82 -13.76
N VAL A 150 10.92 -16.10 -14.02
CA VAL A 150 9.62 -16.60 -14.50
C VAL A 150 8.58 -16.50 -13.38
N ILE A 151 8.97 -16.85 -12.16
CA ILE A 151 8.09 -16.72 -10.98
C ILE A 151 7.88 -15.25 -10.64
N ALA A 152 8.93 -14.42 -10.70
CA ALA A 152 8.81 -12.98 -10.48
C ALA A 152 7.84 -12.34 -11.49
N LEU A 153 8.02 -12.63 -12.79
CA LEU A 153 7.15 -12.16 -13.86
C LEU A 153 5.69 -12.58 -13.67
N LYS A 154 5.44 -13.83 -13.27
CA LYS A 154 4.10 -14.32 -12.95
C LYS A 154 3.45 -13.46 -11.86
N ASN A 155 4.17 -13.20 -10.77
CA ASN A 155 3.65 -12.41 -9.66
C ASN A 155 3.42 -10.94 -10.04
N TYR A 156 4.29 -10.33 -10.85
CA TYR A 156 4.05 -8.97 -11.35
C TYR A 156 2.81 -8.89 -12.26
N ASN A 157 2.61 -9.88 -13.14
CA ASN A 157 1.39 -9.95 -13.94
C ASN A 157 0.13 -10.11 -13.07
N LEU A 158 0.19 -10.90 -12.00
CA LEU A 158 -0.92 -11.04 -11.05
C LEU A 158 -1.19 -9.73 -10.31
N ALA A 159 -0.15 -9.02 -9.84
CA ALA A 159 -0.29 -7.70 -9.23
C ALA A 159 -0.96 -6.69 -10.17
N ILE A 160 -0.54 -6.64 -11.45
CA ILE A 160 -1.14 -5.78 -12.47
C ILE A 160 -2.62 -6.13 -12.66
N ALA A 161 -2.95 -7.41 -12.86
CA ALA A 161 -4.32 -7.86 -13.10
C ALA A 161 -5.25 -7.54 -11.91
N HIS A 162 -4.81 -7.80 -10.68
CA HIS A 162 -5.58 -7.47 -9.48
C HIS A 162 -5.76 -5.95 -9.32
N SER A 163 -4.73 -5.15 -9.62
CA SER A 163 -4.84 -3.69 -9.58
C SER A 163 -5.84 -3.15 -10.60
N GLN A 164 -5.87 -3.73 -11.81
CA GLN A 164 -6.82 -3.37 -12.86
C GLN A 164 -8.26 -3.72 -12.50
N LEU A 165 -8.49 -4.91 -11.93
CA LEU A 165 -9.82 -5.29 -11.42
C LEU A 165 -10.28 -4.41 -10.26
N ALA A 166 -9.36 -4.02 -9.37
CA ALA A 166 -9.66 -3.09 -8.29
C ALA A 166 -10.04 -1.70 -8.81
N LEU A 167 -9.40 -1.24 -9.90
CA LEU A 167 -9.70 0.04 -10.53
C LEU A 167 -11.14 0.12 -11.06
N GLU A 168 -11.71 -1.00 -11.51
CA GLU A 168 -13.09 -1.07 -11.99
C GLU A 168 -14.12 -0.88 -10.87
N LYS A 169 -13.72 -1.08 -9.61
CA LYS A 169 -14.61 -1.03 -8.44
C LYS A 169 -14.59 0.31 -7.70
N VAL A 170 -13.55 1.13 -7.91
CA VAL A 170 -13.33 2.37 -7.14
C VAL A 170 -13.93 3.58 -7.83
N ASN A 171 -14.52 4.47 -7.02
CA ASN A 171 -15.24 5.64 -7.51
C ASN A 171 -14.65 6.96 -7.03
N THR A 172 -13.56 6.93 -6.27
CA THR A 172 -12.89 8.14 -5.78
C THR A 172 -11.59 8.39 -6.51
N SER A 173 -11.28 9.66 -6.84
CA SER A 173 -10.03 10.03 -7.52
C SER A 173 -8.79 9.62 -6.72
N TYR A 174 -8.88 9.60 -5.38
CA TYR A 174 -7.77 9.15 -4.52
C TYR A 174 -7.50 7.65 -4.66
N GLU A 175 -8.54 6.82 -4.60
CA GLU A 175 -8.40 5.37 -4.78
C GLU A 175 -7.92 5.02 -6.19
N GLN A 176 -8.44 5.73 -7.20
CA GLN A 176 -7.96 5.61 -8.58
C GLN A 176 -6.46 5.95 -8.68
N TYR A 177 -6.04 7.08 -8.13
CA TYR A 177 -4.63 7.50 -8.09
C TYR A 177 -3.73 6.44 -7.45
N MET A 178 -4.14 5.88 -6.31
CA MET A 178 -3.37 4.88 -5.58
C MET A 178 -3.25 3.55 -6.35
N LEU A 179 -4.36 3.06 -6.92
CA LEU A 179 -4.34 1.82 -7.69
C LEU A 179 -3.58 1.98 -9.02
N GLN A 180 -3.72 3.13 -9.70
CA GLN A 180 -2.93 3.45 -10.89
C GLN A 180 -1.43 3.43 -10.59
N ARG A 181 -1.01 3.93 -9.41
CA ARG A 181 0.39 3.85 -8.97
C ARG A 181 0.87 2.40 -8.92
N TRP A 182 0.07 1.49 -8.38
CA TRP A 182 0.46 0.08 -8.30
C TRP A 182 0.46 -0.66 -9.61
N VAL A 183 -0.43 -0.28 -10.55
CA VAL A 183 -0.33 -0.77 -11.92
C VAL A 183 1.00 -0.34 -12.53
N ILE A 184 1.40 0.93 -12.36
CA ILE A 184 2.68 1.46 -12.83
C ILE A 184 3.86 0.72 -12.18
N ASP A 185 3.84 0.54 -10.86
CA ASP A 185 4.89 -0.18 -10.14
C ASP A 185 4.99 -1.64 -10.64
N GLY A 186 3.86 -2.31 -10.89
CA GLY A 186 3.83 -3.65 -11.45
C GLY A 186 4.44 -3.73 -12.86
N TYR A 187 4.14 -2.78 -13.74
CA TYR A 187 4.76 -2.70 -15.07
C TYR A 187 6.25 -2.36 -15.00
N ASP A 188 6.68 -1.52 -14.05
CA ASP A 188 8.09 -1.19 -13.86
C ASP A 188 8.89 -2.41 -13.43
N MET A 189 8.37 -3.17 -12.45
CA MET A 189 8.96 -4.42 -11.99
C MET A 189 8.97 -5.49 -13.10
N LYS A 190 7.88 -5.61 -13.85
CA LYS A 190 7.80 -6.48 -15.04
C LYS A 190 8.86 -6.12 -16.08
N LYS A 191 8.98 -4.84 -16.42
CA LYS A 191 9.97 -4.32 -17.39
C LYS A 191 11.40 -4.68 -16.96
N ALA A 192 11.69 -4.64 -15.66
CA ALA A 192 13.02 -4.96 -15.13
C ALA A 192 13.41 -6.45 -15.33
N VAL A 193 12.44 -7.37 -15.34
CA VAL A 193 12.69 -8.81 -15.52
C VAL A 193 12.52 -9.29 -16.96
N CYS A 194 11.81 -8.54 -17.82
CA CYS A 194 11.69 -8.85 -19.24
C CYS A 194 13.05 -8.76 -19.95
N THR A 195 13.36 -9.74 -20.79
CA THR A 195 14.57 -9.77 -21.63
C THR A 195 14.33 -9.27 -23.05
N ASP A 196 13.09 -9.32 -23.53
CA ASP A 196 12.69 -8.83 -24.85
C ASP A 196 12.42 -7.32 -24.86
N ASP A 197 12.96 -6.62 -25.86
CA ASP A 197 12.83 -5.16 -25.95
C ASP A 197 11.43 -4.70 -26.37
N ASN A 198 10.66 -5.53 -27.09
CA ASN A 198 9.26 -5.23 -27.37
C ASN A 198 8.43 -5.32 -26.09
N ASP A 199 8.62 -6.35 -25.27
CA ASP A 199 7.96 -6.47 -23.97
C ASP A 199 8.25 -5.26 -23.07
N ARG A 200 9.52 -4.81 -23.03
CA ARG A 200 9.91 -3.61 -22.27
C ARG A 200 9.26 -2.36 -22.82
N LYS A 201 9.16 -2.23 -24.15
CA LYS A 201 8.46 -1.11 -24.80
C LYS A 201 6.97 -1.12 -24.49
N GLU A 202 6.32 -2.29 -24.52
CA GLU A 202 4.91 -2.45 -24.12
C GLU A 202 4.68 -2.04 -22.67
N CYS A 203 5.58 -2.44 -21.75
CA CYS A 203 5.51 -1.99 -20.36
C CYS A 203 5.60 -0.47 -20.24
N ARG A 204 6.52 0.18 -20.96
CA ARG A 204 6.63 1.66 -20.97
C ARG A 204 5.36 2.32 -21.52
N LEU A 205 4.79 1.80 -22.61
CA LEU A 205 3.54 2.31 -23.17
C LEU A 205 2.36 2.16 -22.20
N ALA A 206 2.30 1.05 -21.45
CA ALA A 206 1.31 0.87 -20.41
C ALA A 206 1.53 1.84 -19.23
N MET A 207 2.77 2.04 -18.78
CA MET A 207 3.11 3.01 -17.74
C MET A 207 2.69 4.44 -18.14
N ILE A 208 2.91 4.85 -19.39
CA ILE A 208 2.44 6.13 -19.94
C ILE A 208 0.93 6.27 -19.75
N LYS A 209 0.15 5.29 -20.23
CA LYS A 209 -1.31 5.29 -20.11
C LYS A 209 -1.76 5.49 -18.66
N TYR A 210 -1.21 4.72 -17.73
CA TYR A 210 -1.62 4.82 -16.32
C TYR A 210 -1.13 6.10 -15.65
N LYS A 211 0.01 6.65 -16.08
CA LYS A 211 0.54 7.92 -15.58
C LYS A 211 -0.30 9.11 -16.04
N GLU A 212 -0.81 9.09 -17.28
CA GLU A 212 -1.79 10.07 -17.77
C GLU A 212 -3.05 10.07 -16.89
N LEU A 213 -3.63 8.90 -16.63
CA LEU A 213 -4.79 8.74 -15.74
C LEU A 213 -4.49 9.20 -14.30
N GLN A 214 -3.27 8.97 -13.82
CA GLN A 214 -2.81 9.39 -12.50
C GLN A 214 -2.75 10.92 -12.36
N ILE A 215 -2.27 11.60 -13.40
CA ILE A 215 -2.24 13.06 -13.48
C ILE A 215 -3.67 13.64 -13.53
N GLU A 216 -4.59 13.01 -14.25
CA GLU A 216 -6.01 13.40 -14.28
C GLU A 216 -6.65 13.29 -12.89
N ALA A 217 -6.45 12.17 -12.20
CA ALA A 217 -6.95 11.96 -10.85
C ALA A 217 -6.36 12.98 -9.85
N LEU A 218 -5.06 13.28 -9.93
CA LEU A 218 -4.42 14.33 -9.11
C LEU A 218 -5.01 15.71 -9.37
N THR A 219 -5.26 16.05 -10.63
CA THR A 219 -5.82 17.35 -11.02
C THR A 219 -7.24 17.52 -10.47
N GLN A 220 -8.04 16.45 -10.49
CA GLN A 220 -9.37 16.44 -9.86
C GLN A 220 -9.31 16.61 -8.33
N MET A 221 -8.35 15.95 -7.66
CA MET A 221 -8.15 16.12 -6.23
C MET A 221 -7.70 17.53 -5.86
N GLN A 222 -6.85 18.15 -6.68
CA GLN A 222 -6.40 19.53 -6.48
C GLN A 222 -7.53 20.54 -6.65
N SER A 223 -8.42 20.35 -7.65
CA SER A 223 -9.57 21.25 -7.84
C SER A 223 -10.65 21.10 -6.78
N ALA A 224 -10.78 19.90 -6.19
CA ALA A 224 -11.77 19.60 -5.16
C ALA A 224 -11.36 20.06 -3.74
N THR A 225 -10.09 20.43 -3.51
CA THR A 225 -9.58 20.79 -2.18
C THR A 225 -9.17 22.26 -2.09
N THR A 226 -9.71 22.99 -1.10
CA THR A 226 -9.34 24.39 -0.82
C THR A 226 -8.02 24.53 -0.06
N THR A 227 -7.45 23.43 0.43
CA THR A 227 -6.29 23.43 1.35
C THR A 227 -5.17 22.46 0.97
N GLY A 228 -5.36 21.61 -0.04
CA GLY A 228 -4.39 20.59 -0.44
C GLY A 228 -3.40 21.11 -1.50
N ASN A 229 -2.16 21.40 -1.11
CA ASN A 229 -1.12 21.77 -2.07
C ASN A 229 -0.56 20.52 -2.79
N TYR A 230 -1.34 19.96 -3.72
CA TYR A 230 -0.93 18.83 -4.56
C TYR A 230 0.00 19.24 -5.72
N SER A 231 0.35 20.52 -5.88
CA SER A 231 1.16 21.02 -7.00
C SER A 231 2.50 20.29 -7.13
N ASN A 232 3.17 20.00 -6.01
CA ASN A 232 4.44 19.26 -6.00
C ASN A 232 4.29 17.82 -6.50
N HIS A 233 3.21 17.15 -6.09
CA HIS A 233 2.91 15.79 -6.55
C HIS A 233 2.58 15.80 -8.03
N LEU A 234 1.70 16.70 -8.47
CA LEU A 234 1.33 16.86 -9.88
C LEU A 234 2.55 17.12 -10.76
N ARG A 235 3.41 18.05 -10.37
CA ARG A 235 4.65 18.35 -11.10
C ARG A 235 5.55 17.12 -11.20
N ARG A 236 5.75 16.40 -10.10
CA ARG A 236 6.59 15.20 -10.11
C ARG A 236 6.03 14.14 -11.06
N GLU A 237 4.73 13.87 -11.00
CA GLU A 237 4.11 12.89 -11.90
C GLU A 237 4.18 13.34 -13.37
N GLN A 238 4.09 14.64 -13.66
CA GLN A 238 4.29 15.19 -15.01
C GLN A 238 5.72 14.97 -15.51
N VAL A 239 6.74 15.24 -14.68
CA VAL A 239 8.14 14.95 -15.05
C VAL A 239 8.34 13.46 -15.35
N GLU A 240 7.83 12.58 -14.48
CA GLU A 240 7.91 11.13 -14.70
C GLU A 240 7.19 10.70 -16.00
N LEU A 241 6.08 11.34 -16.37
CA LEU A 241 5.40 11.09 -17.65
C LEU A 241 6.25 11.56 -18.85
N ALA A 242 6.90 12.72 -18.74
CA ALA A 242 7.75 13.24 -19.80
C ALA A 242 8.96 12.33 -20.05
N ASP A 243 9.62 11.86 -18.98
CA ASP A 243 10.71 10.86 -19.05
C ASP A 243 10.24 9.57 -19.75
N LEU A 244 9.03 9.09 -19.43
CA LEU A 244 8.47 7.91 -20.07
C LEU A 244 8.22 8.13 -21.56
N TYR A 245 7.67 9.28 -21.95
CA TYR A 245 7.48 9.63 -23.37
C TYR A 245 8.81 9.69 -24.12
N GLU A 246 9.83 10.32 -23.54
CA GLU A 246 11.18 10.37 -24.12
C GLU A 246 11.74 8.96 -24.34
N SER A 247 11.59 8.08 -23.34
CA SER A 247 12.08 6.70 -23.39
C SER A 247 11.45 5.83 -24.49
N VAL A 248 10.33 6.25 -25.08
CA VAL A 248 9.67 5.58 -26.22
C VAL A 248 9.76 6.39 -27.52
N GLY A 249 10.57 7.45 -27.55
CA GLY A 249 10.82 8.30 -28.72
C GLY A 249 9.72 9.33 -29.02
N LYS A 250 8.83 9.61 -28.06
CA LYS A 250 7.74 10.60 -28.17
C LYS A 250 8.18 11.98 -27.66
N TYR A 251 9.19 12.56 -28.30
CA TYR A 251 9.84 13.78 -27.81
C TYR A 251 8.93 15.02 -27.82
N ASN A 252 7.99 15.11 -28.75
CA ASN A 252 7.05 16.23 -28.81
C ASN A 252 6.09 16.19 -27.61
N GLU A 253 5.55 15.01 -27.30
CA GLU A 253 4.71 14.79 -26.12
C GLU A 253 5.50 15.02 -24.83
N ALA A 254 6.75 14.54 -24.74
CA ALA A 254 7.62 14.78 -23.60
C ALA A 254 7.84 16.28 -23.36
N THR A 255 8.16 17.04 -24.41
CA THR A 255 8.37 18.50 -24.34
C THR A 255 7.12 19.21 -23.81
N ALA A 256 5.95 18.89 -24.37
CA ALA A 256 4.69 19.50 -23.94
C ALA A 256 4.35 19.18 -22.47
N VAL A 257 4.72 18.00 -21.97
CA VAL A 257 4.52 17.65 -20.56
C VAL A 257 5.52 18.35 -19.65
N TYR A 258 6.79 18.48 -20.06
CA TYR A 258 7.79 19.27 -19.32
C TYR A 258 7.38 20.73 -19.17
N GLU A 259 6.84 21.34 -20.23
CA GLU A 259 6.30 22.71 -20.18
C GLU A 259 5.18 22.83 -19.14
N LYS A 260 4.23 21.87 -19.10
CA LYS A 260 3.18 21.82 -18.07
C LYS A 260 3.73 21.65 -16.65
N ALA A 261 4.78 20.86 -16.48
CA ALA A 261 5.45 20.70 -15.18
C ALA A 261 6.09 22.02 -14.72
N LEU A 262 6.73 22.75 -15.63
CA LEU A 262 7.29 24.08 -15.34
C LEU A 262 6.20 25.09 -15.00
N GLU A 263 5.09 25.13 -15.75
CA GLU A 263 3.94 25.99 -15.42
C GLU A 263 3.37 25.70 -14.03
N THR A 264 3.34 24.42 -13.63
CA THR A 264 2.85 24.00 -12.31
C THR A 264 3.78 24.48 -11.20
N GLU A 265 5.10 24.41 -11.39
CA GLU A 265 6.09 24.97 -10.45
C GLU A 265 5.95 26.49 -10.31
N LEU A 266 5.74 27.20 -11.42
CA LEU A 266 5.65 28.66 -11.43
C LEU A 266 4.37 29.22 -10.78
N LYS A 267 3.32 28.40 -10.65
CA LYS A 267 2.04 28.78 -10.02
C LYS A 267 2.01 28.54 -8.51
N ARG A 268 3.06 27.95 -7.94
CA ARG A 268 3.19 27.61 -6.52
C ARG A 268 3.64 28.82 -5.70
#